data_AF-A0A177TD01-F1
#
_entry.id   AF-A0A177TD01-F1
#
_cell.length_a   1.000
_cell.length_b   1.000
_cell.length_c   1.000
_cell.angle_alpha   90.00
_cell.angle_beta   90.00
_cell.angle_gamma   90.00
#
_symmetry.space_group_name_H-M   'P 1'
#
loop_
_entity.id
_entity.type
_entity.pdbx_description
1 polymer ?
#
loop_
_entity_poly.entity_id
_entity_poly.type
_entity_poly.pdbx_seq_one_letter_code
_entity_poly.pdbx_strand_id
1 'polypeptide(L)'
;MSLTRSAFALTARARSSAATAAPALRSVAQRRAIASAPVGEEFVNERKHAADHAGKSADLWRKISLYVCIPGAAVIGVYIYGIEAEHIHHRDHEIHENGGELPERVMYDYNNIRKRSFPWGQQSLFFNPKANYPSEEM
;
A
#
# COMPACT_ATOMS: atom_id res chain seq x y z
N MET A 1 -20.10 71.58 66.86
CA MET A 1 -19.94 70.42 65.97
C MET A 1 -19.32 69.28 66.78
N SER A 2 -20.12 68.32 67.27
CA SER A 2 -19.55 67.13 67.93
C SER A 2 -20.56 65.98 68.00
N LEU A 3 -20.41 65.08 67.03
CA LEU A 3 -20.53 63.62 67.09
C LEU A 3 -21.60 63.00 68.00
N THR A 4 -22.79 62.77 67.44
CA THR A 4 -23.77 61.81 67.94
C THR A 4 -23.25 60.37 67.73
N ARG A 5 -22.92 59.69 68.83
CA ARG A 5 -22.71 58.24 68.87
C ARG A 5 -24.05 57.54 68.76
N SER A 6 -24.30 56.82 67.66
CA SER A 6 -25.48 55.98 67.51
C SER A 6 -25.12 54.50 67.63
N ALA A 7 -25.94 53.79 68.39
CA ALA A 7 -25.70 52.47 68.94
C ALA A 7 -25.65 51.36 67.88
N PHE A 8 -24.78 50.38 68.13
CA PHE A 8 -24.58 49.18 67.33
C PHE A 8 -25.76 48.22 67.57
N ALA A 9 -26.65 48.07 66.59
CA ALA A 9 -27.73 47.09 66.63
C ALA A 9 -27.23 45.74 66.12
N LEU A 10 -26.93 44.81 67.03
CA LEU A 10 -26.63 43.42 66.71
C LEU A 10 -27.93 42.71 66.29
N THR A 11 -28.18 42.59 64.98
CA THR A 11 -29.26 41.75 64.47
C THR A 11 -28.72 40.36 64.18
N ALA A 12 -29.09 39.40 65.03
CA ALA A 12 -28.78 37.99 64.83
C ALA A 12 -29.48 37.47 63.57
N ARG A 13 -28.74 37.26 62.49
CA ARG A 13 -29.27 36.65 61.27
C ARG A 13 -29.34 35.14 61.45
N ALA A 14 -30.56 34.64 61.66
CA ALA A 14 -30.85 33.22 61.62
C ALA A 14 -30.45 32.65 60.25
N ARG A 15 -29.57 31.64 60.25
CA ARG A 15 -29.23 30.86 59.05
C ARG A 15 -30.38 29.90 58.77
N SER A 16 -31.22 30.23 57.80
CA SER A 16 -32.16 29.25 57.24
C SER A 16 -31.38 28.29 56.35
N SER A 17 -31.18 27.06 56.81
CA SER A 17 -30.72 25.95 55.98
C SER A 17 -31.87 25.50 55.08
N ALA A 18 -32.00 26.13 53.92
CA ALA A 18 -32.82 25.57 52.84
C ALA A 18 -32.03 24.42 52.20
N ALA A 19 -32.38 23.19 52.55
CA ALA A 19 -31.94 22.02 51.82
C ALA A 19 -32.52 22.07 50.40
N THR A 20 -31.76 22.59 49.44
CA THR A 20 -32.09 22.46 48.02
C THR A 20 -31.72 21.05 47.57
N ALA A 21 -32.65 20.12 47.79
CA ALA A 21 -32.59 18.82 47.12
C ALA A 21 -32.67 19.03 45.59
N ALA A 22 -31.71 18.39 44.90
CA ALA A 22 -31.60 18.15 43.46
C ALA A 22 -31.02 19.25 42.54
N PRO A 23 -29.72 19.11 42.21
CA PRO A 23 -29.19 19.44 40.90
C PRO A 23 -28.74 18.18 40.15
N ALA A 24 -29.53 17.10 40.14
CA ALA A 24 -29.13 15.83 39.50
C ALA A 24 -29.83 15.52 38.17
N LEU A 25 -30.78 16.36 37.72
CA LEU A 25 -31.52 16.11 36.47
C LEU A 25 -31.09 16.99 35.29
N ARG A 26 -30.29 18.05 35.51
CA ARG A 26 -29.78 18.88 34.40
C ARG A 26 -28.57 18.28 33.69
N SER A 27 -27.76 17.44 34.35
CA SER A 27 -26.51 16.92 33.74
C SER A 27 -26.72 15.72 32.80
N VAL A 28 -27.83 14.99 32.91
CA VAL A 28 -28.11 13.82 32.05
C VAL A 28 -28.70 14.26 30.70
N ALA A 29 -29.56 15.28 30.68
CA ALA A 29 -30.10 15.84 29.44
C ALA A 29 -29.00 16.51 28.58
N GLN A 30 -28.01 17.14 29.22
CA GLN A 30 -26.94 17.85 28.51
C GLN A 30 -25.91 16.91 27.87
N ARG A 31 -25.70 15.70 28.42
CA ARG A 31 -24.82 14.69 27.79
C ARG A 31 -25.45 14.00 26.57
N ARG A 32 -26.78 13.93 26.50
CA ARG A 32 -27.49 13.39 25.33
C ARG A 32 -27.52 14.36 24.15
N ALA A 33 -27.52 15.67 24.40
CA ALA A 33 -27.52 16.68 23.34
C ALA A 33 -26.19 16.78 22.57
N ILE A 34 -25.07 16.35 23.17
CA ILE A 34 -23.75 16.33 22.52
C ILE A 34 -23.59 15.07 21.65
N ALA A 35 -24.33 13.99 21.94
CA ALA A 35 -24.35 12.77 21.13
C ALA A 35 -25.16 12.90 19.82
N SER A 36 -25.85 14.03 19.61
CA SER A 36 -26.67 14.32 18.43
C SER A 36 -26.14 15.49 17.59
N ALA A 37 -24.86 15.85 17.74
CA ALA A 37 -24.20 16.86 16.91
C ALA A 37 -23.99 16.34 15.46
N PRO A 38 -23.91 17.23 14.45
CA PRO A 38 -23.83 16.89 13.02
C PRO A 38 -22.63 16.02 12.63
N VAL A 39 -21.67 15.82 13.54
CA VAL A 39 -20.48 14.96 13.39
C VAL A 39 -20.85 13.53 12.95
N GLY A 40 -21.95 12.97 13.45
CA GLY A 40 -22.39 11.62 13.04
C GLY A 40 -22.96 11.56 11.62
N GLU A 41 -23.70 12.60 11.21
CA GLU A 41 -24.27 12.71 9.87
C GLU A 41 -23.21 13.05 8.83
N GLU A 42 -22.32 13.98 9.15
CA GLU A 42 -21.16 14.38 8.34
C GLU A 42 -20.25 13.17 8.07
N PHE A 43 -19.89 12.40 9.11
CA PHE A 43 -19.09 11.19 8.95
C PHE A 43 -19.77 10.12 8.08
N VAL A 44 -21.08 9.95 8.22
CA VAL A 44 -21.86 9.02 7.37
C VAL A 44 -21.90 9.53 5.93
N ASN A 45 -22.04 10.84 5.73
CA ASN A 45 -22.04 11.47 4.41
C ASN A 45 -20.68 11.36 3.73
N GLU A 46 -19.59 11.60 4.46
CA GLU A 46 -18.22 11.43 3.98
C GLU A 46 -17.94 9.99 3.55
N ARG A 47 -18.39 9.00 4.33
CA ARG A 47 -18.27 7.58 3.95
C ARG A 47 -19.03 7.23 2.69
N LYS A 48 -20.26 7.74 2.53
CA LYS A 48 -21.04 7.56 1.31
C LYS A 48 -20.33 8.19 0.11
N HIS A 49 -19.86 9.42 0.26
CA HIS A 49 -19.11 10.12 -0.78
C HIS A 49 -17.82 9.37 -1.16
N ALA A 50 -17.07 8.86 -0.18
CA ALA A 50 -15.88 8.06 -0.41
C ALA A 50 -16.19 6.74 -1.14
N ALA A 51 -17.28 6.05 -0.76
CA ALA A 51 -17.72 4.84 -1.42
C ALA A 51 -18.14 5.11 -2.88
N ASP A 52 -18.90 6.17 -3.13
CA ASP A 52 -19.33 6.56 -4.47
C ASP A 52 -18.14 6.96 -5.35
N HIS A 53 -17.18 7.71 -4.79
CA HIS A 53 -15.94 8.06 -5.48
C HIS A 53 -15.11 6.82 -5.80
N ALA A 54 -14.95 5.91 -4.85
CA ALA A 54 -14.22 4.65 -5.04
C ALA A 54 -14.88 3.78 -6.13
N GLY A 55 -16.22 3.69 -6.15
CA GLY A 55 -16.95 2.95 -7.18
C GLY A 55 -16.71 3.51 -8.59
N LYS A 56 -16.75 4.83 -8.74
CA LYS A 56 -16.45 5.51 -10.02
C LYS A 56 -14.99 5.31 -10.44
N SER A 57 -14.05 5.46 -9.50
CA SER A 57 -12.63 5.25 -9.74
C SER A 57 -12.32 3.79 -10.12
N ALA A 58 -12.96 2.83 -9.47
CA ALA A 58 -12.81 1.41 -9.80
C ALA A 58 -13.35 1.09 -11.21
N ASP A 59 -14.50 1.65 -11.60
CA ASP A 59 -15.03 1.46 -12.95
C ASP A 59 -14.14 2.12 -14.02
N LEU A 60 -13.57 3.29 -13.73
CA LEU A 60 -12.57 3.92 -14.60
C LEU A 60 -11.35 3.02 -14.79
N TRP A 61 -10.74 2.52 -13.70
CA TRP A 61 -9.56 1.65 -13.79
C TRP A 61 -9.86 0.34 -14.48
N ARG A 62 -11.02 -0.26 -14.25
CA ARG A 62 -11.47 -1.44 -14.98
C ARG A 62 -11.50 -1.19 -16.49
N LYS A 63 -12.02 -0.03 -16.93
CA LYS A 63 -12.04 0.34 -18.35
C LYS A 63 -10.64 0.56 -18.91
N ILE A 64 -9.76 1.25 -18.18
CA ILE A 64 -8.37 1.45 -18.62
C ILE A 64 -7.67 0.09 -18.77
N SER A 65 -7.78 -0.80 -17.79
CA SER A 65 -7.18 -2.13 -17.87
C SER A 65 -7.70 -2.92 -19.09
N LEU A 66 -9.01 -2.90 -19.34
CA LEU A 66 -9.60 -3.67 -20.43
C LEU A 66 -9.38 -3.07 -21.82
N TYR A 67 -9.46 -1.74 -21.94
CA TYR A 67 -9.46 -1.06 -23.24
C TYR A 67 -8.10 -0.46 -23.62
N VAL A 68 -7.17 -0.34 -22.68
CA VAL A 68 -5.83 0.19 -22.94
C VAL A 68 -4.78 -0.88 -22.65
N CYS A 69 -4.74 -1.41 -21.43
CA CYS A 69 -3.67 -2.32 -21.04
C CYS A 69 -3.72 -3.65 -21.80
N ILE A 70 -4.90 -4.28 -21.95
CA ILE A 70 -5.02 -5.54 -22.69
C ILE A 70 -4.65 -5.37 -24.18
N PRO A 71 -5.23 -4.40 -24.93
CA PRO A 71 -4.82 -4.18 -26.32
C PRO A 71 -3.33 -3.79 -26.45
N GLY A 72 -2.82 -2.94 -25.56
CA GLY A 72 -1.41 -2.56 -25.56
C GLY A 72 -0.48 -3.75 -25.31
N ALA A 73 -0.82 -4.61 -24.34
CA ALA A 73 -0.09 -5.84 -24.08
C ALA A 73 -0.15 -6.82 -25.27
N ALA A 74 -1.27 -6.88 -25.99
CA ALA A 74 -1.38 -7.72 -27.19
C ALA A 74 -0.43 -7.23 -28.31
N VAL A 75 -0.40 -5.92 -28.58
CA VAL A 75 0.52 -5.34 -29.58
C VAL A 75 1.98 -5.60 -29.22
N ILE A 76 2.35 -5.34 -27.97
CA ILE A 76 3.71 -5.61 -27.47
C ILE A 76 4.02 -7.11 -27.52
N GLY A 77 3.05 -7.97 -27.18
CA GLY A 77 3.20 -9.42 -27.23
C GLY A 77 3.51 -9.93 -28.65
N VAL A 78 2.80 -9.43 -29.67
CA VAL A 78 3.08 -9.78 -31.07
C VAL A 78 4.47 -9.29 -31.50
N TYR A 79 4.84 -8.07 -31.11
CA TYR A 79 6.15 -7.51 -31.43
C TYR A 79 7.30 -8.32 -30.81
N ILE A 80 7.21 -8.61 -29.50
CA ILE A 80 8.21 -9.42 -28.79
C ILE A 80 8.26 -10.84 -29.34
N TYR A 81 7.12 -11.42 -29.72
CA TYR A 81 7.08 -12.74 -30.35
C TYR A 81 7.93 -12.79 -31.63
N GLY A 82 7.87 -11.77 -32.48
CA GLY A 82 8.71 -11.68 -33.67
C GLY A 82 10.21 -11.66 -33.34
N ILE A 83 10.59 -10.80 -32.38
CA ILE A 83 11.98 -10.71 -31.90
C ILE A 83 12.46 -12.04 -31.31
N GLU A 84 11.65 -12.70 -30.49
CA GLU A 84 12.02 -13.98 -29.88
C GLU A 84 12.14 -15.10 -30.92
N ALA A 85 11.27 -15.11 -31.94
CA ALA A 85 11.36 -16.05 -33.04
C ALA A 85 12.69 -15.89 -33.82
N GLU A 86 13.13 -14.65 -34.06
CA GLU A 86 14.43 -14.36 -34.68
C GLU A 86 15.60 -14.81 -33.79
N HIS A 87 15.54 -14.55 -32.47
CA HIS A 87 16.57 -15.03 -31.53
C HIS A 87 16.68 -16.56 -31.51
N ILE A 88 15.54 -17.26 -31.51
CA ILE A 88 15.50 -18.73 -31.58
C ILE A 88 16.12 -19.21 -32.89
N HIS A 89 15.76 -18.60 -34.02
CA HIS A 89 16.27 -18.97 -35.33
C HIS A 89 17.79 -18.75 -35.42
N HIS A 90 18.30 -17.60 -34.97
CA HIS A 90 19.75 -17.34 -34.93
C HIS A 90 20.49 -18.34 -34.04
N ARG A 91 20.00 -18.58 -32.82
CA ARG A 91 20.61 -19.56 -31.90
C ARG A 91 20.67 -20.95 -32.53
N ASP A 92 19.56 -21.41 -33.10
CA ASP A 92 19.48 -22.76 -33.66
C ASP A 92 20.33 -22.89 -34.94
N HIS A 93 20.45 -21.82 -35.74
CA HIS A 93 21.38 -21.74 -36.86
C HIS A 93 22.84 -21.83 -36.41
N GLU A 94 23.25 -21.00 -35.43
CA GLU A 94 24.61 -21.03 -34.88
C GLU A 94 24.98 -22.42 -34.32
N ILE A 95 24.05 -23.06 -33.61
CA ILE A 95 24.28 -24.42 -33.07
C ILE A 95 24.42 -25.43 -34.21
N HIS A 96 23.57 -25.34 -35.23
CA HIS A 96 23.62 -26.26 -36.38
C HIS A 96 24.91 -26.11 -37.18
N GLU A 97 25.38 -24.88 -37.42
CA GLU A 97 26.64 -24.61 -38.11
C GLU A 97 27.87 -25.11 -37.33
N ASN A 98 27.78 -25.20 -36.00
CA ASN A 98 28.84 -25.69 -35.13
C ASN A 98 28.66 -27.17 -34.74
N GLY A 99 28.06 -27.98 -35.63
CA GLY A 99 27.98 -29.43 -35.45
C GLY A 99 26.98 -29.90 -34.39
N GLY A 100 26.01 -29.05 -34.02
CA GLY A 100 25.03 -29.34 -32.98
C GLY A 100 25.44 -28.89 -31.58
N GLU A 101 26.57 -28.21 -31.45
CA GLU A 101 27.06 -27.64 -30.18
C GLU A 101 27.11 -26.12 -30.23
N LEU A 102 27.30 -25.49 -29.06
CA LEU A 102 27.48 -24.05 -29.00
C LEU A 102 28.75 -23.62 -29.76
N PRO A 103 28.77 -22.45 -30.42
CA PRO A 103 29.96 -21.91 -31.05
C PRO A 103 31.14 -21.88 -30.09
N GLU A 104 32.36 -22.17 -30.55
CA GLU A 104 33.54 -21.98 -29.72
C GLU A 104 33.71 -20.49 -29.36
N ARG A 105 33.84 -20.19 -28.07
CA ARG A 105 34.08 -18.82 -27.58
C ARG A 105 35.33 -18.77 -26.73
N VAL A 106 36.08 -17.68 -26.86
CA VAL A 106 37.23 -17.40 -25.99
C VAL A 106 36.75 -17.28 -24.55
N MET A 107 37.13 -18.24 -23.71
CA MET A 107 36.85 -18.22 -22.28
C MET A 107 37.96 -17.44 -21.56
N TYR A 108 37.59 -16.27 -21.04
CA TYR A 108 38.47 -15.47 -20.20
C TYR A 108 38.43 -15.96 -18.75
N ASP A 109 39.49 -15.70 -17.99
CA ASP A 109 39.62 -16.10 -16.57
C ASP A 109 38.47 -15.59 -15.66
N TYR A 110 37.80 -14.52 -16.07
CA TYR A 110 36.66 -13.97 -15.34
C TYR A 110 35.31 -14.60 -15.74
N ASN A 111 35.27 -15.39 -16.81
CA ASN A 111 34.09 -16.10 -17.23
C ASN A 111 33.93 -17.37 -16.38
N ASN A 112 32.68 -17.67 -16.02
CA ASN A 112 32.30 -18.92 -15.37
C ASN A 112 33.10 -19.30 -14.11
N ILE A 113 33.67 -18.33 -13.38
CA ILE A 113 34.45 -18.58 -12.16
C ILE A 113 33.64 -19.40 -11.16
N ARG A 114 34.28 -20.44 -10.61
CA ARG A 114 33.78 -21.21 -9.46
C ARG A 114 34.89 -21.33 -8.41
N LYS A 115 34.67 -20.75 -7.22
CA LYS A 115 35.57 -20.92 -6.07
C LYS A 115 35.16 -22.08 -5.17
N ARG A 116 33.86 -22.40 -5.18
CA ARG A 116 33.23 -23.53 -4.49
C ARG A 116 32.06 -23.99 -5.36
N SER A 117 31.80 -25.29 -5.34
CA SER A 117 30.67 -25.89 -6.05
C SER A 117 29.34 -25.49 -5.42
N PHE A 118 28.27 -25.47 -6.21
CA PHE A 118 26.93 -25.27 -5.65
C PHE A 118 26.45 -26.55 -4.93
N PRO A 119 25.50 -26.44 -3.99
CA PRO A 119 24.98 -27.61 -3.25
C PRO A 119 24.29 -28.69 -4.09
N TRP A 120 23.97 -28.41 -5.35
CA TRP A 120 23.26 -29.31 -6.28
C TRP A 120 24.06 -29.67 -7.54
N GLY A 121 25.30 -29.19 -7.67
CA GLY A 121 26.13 -29.41 -8.87
C GLY A 121 27.00 -28.21 -9.22
N GLN A 122 27.69 -28.25 -10.37
CA GLN A 122 28.59 -27.16 -10.79
C GLN A 122 27.86 -26.02 -11.55
N GLN A 123 26.74 -26.35 -12.18
CA GLN A 123 25.99 -25.40 -13.00
C GLN A 123 24.99 -24.58 -12.17
N SER A 124 24.71 -23.37 -12.64
CA SER A 124 23.75 -22.47 -12.00
C SER A 124 22.32 -23.03 -12.07
N LEU A 125 21.42 -22.50 -11.24
CA LEU A 125 20.02 -22.96 -11.17
C LEU A 125 19.27 -22.81 -12.51
N PHE A 126 19.61 -21.79 -13.30
CA PHE A 126 19.02 -21.51 -14.61
C PHE A 126 20.02 -21.76 -15.75
N PHE A 127 20.88 -22.77 -15.60
CA PHE A 127 21.81 -23.16 -16.64
C PHE A 127 21.06 -23.71 -17.86
N ASN A 128 21.33 -23.14 -19.03
CA ASN A 128 20.79 -23.60 -20.30
C ASN A 128 21.93 -24.11 -21.20
N PRO A 129 22.00 -25.42 -21.51
CA PRO A 129 23.01 -25.98 -22.40
C PRO A 129 23.03 -25.36 -23.80
N LYS A 130 21.92 -24.75 -24.25
CA LYS A 130 21.81 -24.07 -25.55
C LYS A 130 22.24 -22.60 -25.51
N ALA A 131 22.70 -22.09 -24.38
CA ALA A 131 23.10 -20.69 -24.24
C ALA A 131 24.32 -20.48 -23.31
N ASN A 132 24.66 -21.47 -22.49
CA ASN A 132 25.69 -21.37 -21.47
C ASN A 132 26.71 -22.49 -21.65
N TYR A 133 27.99 -22.11 -21.56
CA TYR A 133 29.07 -23.09 -21.54
C TYR A 133 29.18 -23.69 -20.14
N PRO A 134 29.36 -25.02 -20.03
CA PRO A 134 29.55 -25.66 -18.74
C PRO A 134 30.80 -25.11 -18.07
N SER A 135 30.75 -24.92 -16.74
CA SER A 135 31.98 -24.69 -15.99
C SER A 135 32.88 -25.90 -16.05
N GLU A 136 34.19 -25.67 -16.10
CA GLU A 136 35.19 -26.72 -15.92
C GLU A 136 34.93 -27.47 -14.60
N GLU A 137 35.19 -28.77 -14.62
CA GLU A 137 35.20 -29.57 -13.39
C GLU A 137 36.40 -29.13 -12.54
N MET A 138 36.17 -28.89 -11.23
CA MET A 138 37.26 -28.62 -10.28
C MET A 138 38.00 -29.90 -9.88
#